data_AF-A0A1G1R2B6-F1
#
_entry.id   AF-A0A1G1R2B6-F1
#
_cell.length_a   1.000
_cell.length_b   1.000
_cell.length_c   1.000
_cell.angle_alpha   90.00
_cell.angle_beta   90.00
_cell.angle_gamma   90.00
#
_symmetry.space_group_name_H-M   'P 1'
#
loop_
_entity.id
_entity.type
_entity.pdbx_description
1 polymer ?
#
loop_
_entity_poly.entity_id
_entity_poly.type
_entity_poly.pdbx_seq_one_letter_code
_entity_poly.pdbx_strand_id
1 'polypeptide(L)'
;MRETEAVKEAAKLIGISIRTAPKSAGVDDISYKILNDSEKTALVNEIKRMAVFLIKENSGDMTKKAIELDWHSDADAIDKSDCLIIIGVKGRKPLGFNCGGCGFKGCQEFLSAARPETIFMPGPFCIFKLLDLGIAISSAAKSASTLNIDNRI
;
A
#
# COMPACT_ATOMS: atom_id res chain seq x y z
N MET A 1 5.34 -23.37 -10.43
CA MET A 1 6.71 -23.76 -10.80
C MET A 1 7.53 -23.89 -9.52
N ARG A 2 8.71 -24.53 -9.52
CA ARG A 2 9.50 -24.70 -8.28
C ARG A 2 9.92 -23.34 -7.69
N GLU A 3 10.11 -22.37 -8.57
CA GLU A 3 10.49 -21.00 -8.30
C GLU A 3 9.39 -20.22 -7.58
N THR A 4 8.11 -20.43 -7.94
CA THR A 4 6.96 -19.78 -7.29
C THR A 4 6.92 -20.05 -5.78
N GLU A 5 7.15 -21.29 -5.36
CA GLU A 5 7.16 -21.64 -3.94
C GLU A 5 8.38 -21.03 -3.22
N ALA A 6 9.54 -21.00 -3.87
CA ALA A 6 10.72 -20.32 -3.33
C ALA A 6 10.49 -18.81 -3.15
N VAL A 7 9.79 -18.15 -4.08
CA VAL A 7 9.40 -16.73 -3.95
C VAL A 7 8.45 -16.52 -2.76
N LYS A 8 7.47 -17.41 -2.58
CA LYS A 8 6.54 -17.35 -1.43
C LYS A 8 7.26 -17.58 -0.08
N GLU A 9 8.28 -18.43 -0.04
CA GLU A 9 9.13 -18.60 1.13
C GLU A 9 9.99 -17.36 1.39
N ALA A 10 10.62 -16.81 0.34
CA ALA A 10 11.40 -15.58 0.42
C ALA A 10 10.55 -14.38 0.90
N ALA A 11 9.26 -14.32 0.55
CA ALA A 11 8.35 -13.29 1.02
C ALA A 11 8.26 -13.23 2.56
N LYS A 12 8.44 -14.36 3.26
CA LYS A 12 8.49 -14.39 4.73
C LYS A 12 9.72 -13.65 5.27
N LEU A 13 10.87 -13.79 4.59
CA LEU A 13 12.09 -13.05 4.93
C LEU A 13 11.94 -11.56 4.62
N ILE A 14 11.31 -11.21 3.49
CA ILE A 14 10.97 -9.82 3.15
C ILE A 14 10.07 -9.21 4.23
N GLY A 15 9.13 -10.00 4.77
CA GLY A 15 8.29 -9.63 5.91
C GLY A 15 9.07 -9.19 7.16
N ILE A 16 10.22 -9.83 7.44
CA ILE A 16 11.10 -9.43 8.53
C ILE A 16 11.63 -8.02 8.27
N SER A 17 12.11 -7.74 7.07
CA SER A 17 12.64 -6.40 6.71
C SER A 17 11.59 -5.30 6.81
N ILE A 18 10.33 -5.58 6.45
CA ILE A 18 9.20 -4.66 6.68
C ILE A 18 9.05 -4.40 8.18
N ARG A 19 9.05 -5.45 9.00
CA ARG A 19 8.89 -5.36 10.45
C ARG A 19 10.06 -4.66 11.15
N THR A 20 11.28 -4.78 10.65
CA THR A 20 12.48 -4.19 11.27
C THR A 20 12.89 -2.86 10.66
N ALA A 21 12.24 -2.41 9.59
CA ALA A 21 12.44 -1.09 9.00
C ALA A 21 12.46 0.01 10.10
N PRO A 22 13.25 1.08 9.98
CA PRO A 22 13.22 2.17 10.97
C PRO A 22 11.86 2.88 10.94
N LYS A 23 11.33 3.24 12.12
CA LYS A 23 10.08 4.00 12.27
C LYS A 23 10.31 5.21 13.13
N SER A 24 9.56 6.24 12.84
CA SER A 24 9.49 7.47 13.61
C SER A 24 9.18 7.15 15.08
N ALA A 25 10.05 7.64 15.98
CA ALA A 25 9.98 7.44 17.42
C ALA A 25 9.98 5.96 17.88
N GLY A 26 10.38 5.01 17.02
CA GLY A 26 10.31 3.57 17.33
C GLY A 26 8.89 3.01 17.43
N VAL A 27 7.86 3.77 17.03
CA VAL A 27 6.45 3.35 17.12
C VAL A 27 6.04 2.62 15.86
N ASP A 28 5.92 1.30 15.95
CA ASP A 28 5.49 0.47 14.83
C ASP A 28 3.96 0.44 14.67
N ASP A 29 3.47 1.16 13.66
CA ASP A 29 2.07 1.13 13.23
C ASP A 29 1.93 0.54 11.81
N ILE A 30 2.98 -0.12 11.30
CA ILE A 30 2.96 -0.83 10.03
C ILE A 30 2.29 -2.19 10.21
N SER A 31 1.53 -2.60 9.20
CA SER A 31 0.95 -3.93 9.07
C SER A 31 1.22 -4.43 7.67
N TYR A 32 1.48 -5.73 7.53
CA TYR A 32 1.61 -6.34 6.21
C TYR A 32 0.98 -7.72 6.19
N LYS A 33 0.59 -8.17 4.99
CA LYS A 33 0.08 -9.50 4.75
C LYS A 33 0.66 -10.04 3.44
N ILE A 34 1.19 -11.25 3.50
CA ILE A 34 1.55 -12.03 2.32
C ILE A 34 0.28 -12.78 1.90
N LEU A 35 -0.22 -12.52 0.70
CA LEU A 35 -1.46 -13.15 0.23
C LEU A 35 -1.20 -14.57 -0.26
N ASN A 36 -2.15 -15.46 0.03
CA ASN A 36 -2.19 -16.75 -0.67
C ASN A 36 -2.82 -16.58 -2.07
N ASP A 37 -2.75 -17.63 -2.90
CA ASP A 37 -3.19 -17.57 -4.30
C ASP A 37 -4.68 -17.19 -4.43
N SER A 38 -5.54 -17.74 -3.57
CA SER A 38 -6.99 -17.43 -3.59
C SER A 38 -7.27 -15.98 -3.20
N GLU A 39 -6.54 -15.43 -2.23
CA GLU A 39 -6.65 -14.03 -1.81
C GLU A 39 -6.12 -13.08 -2.89
N LYS A 40 -5.01 -13.44 -3.54
CA LYS A 40 -4.45 -12.69 -4.67
C LYS A 40 -5.46 -12.62 -5.82
N THR A 41 -6.05 -13.76 -6.21
CA THR A 41 -7.09 -13.81 -7.24
C THR A 41 -8.33 -13.00 -6.85
N ALA A 42 -8.77 -13.07 -5.60
CA ALA A 42 -9.88 -12.27 -5.10
C ALA A 42 -9.60 -10.76 -5.21
N LEU A 43 -8.37 -10.33 -4.87
CA LEU A 43 -7.96 -8.94 -5.01
C LEU A 43 -7.91 -8.49 -6.47
N VAL A 44 -7.34 -9.29 -7.38
CA VAL A 44 -7.32 -8.98 -8.83
C VAL A 44 -8.74 -8.77 -9.36
N ASN A 45 -9.67 -9.64 -8.96
CA ASN A 45 -11.08 -9.52 -9.34
C ASN A 45 -11.72 -8.25 -8.76
N GLU A 46 -11.41 -7.89 -7.52
CA GLU A 46 -11.93 -6.67 -6.91
C GLU A 46 -11.38 -5.40 -7.57
N ILE A 47 -10.08 -5.36 -7.92
CA ILE A 47 -9.48 -4.24 -8.67
C ILE A 47 -10.19 -4.08 -10.02
N LYS A 48 -10.41 -5.18 -10.75
CA LYS A 48 -11.15 -5.17 -12.02
C LYS A 48 -12.60 -4.68 -11.83
N ARG A 49 -13.27 -5.10 -10.75
CA ARG A 49 -14.62 -4.65 -10.40
C ARG A 49 -14.66 -3.15 -10.09
N MET A 50 -13.69 -2.66 -9.33
CA MET A 50 -13.55 -1.24 -9.00
C MET A 50 -13.28 -0.39 -10.24
N ALA A 51 -12.42 -0.84 -11.16
CA ALA A 51 -12.16 -0.14 -12.41
C ALA A 51 -13.46 0.07 -13.22
N VAL A 52 -14.28 -0.98 -13.37
CA VAL A 52 -15.60 -0.90 -14.04
C VAL A 52 -16.54 0.08 -13.33
N PHE A 53 -16.56 0.06 -12.00
CA PHE A 53 -17.37 0.99 -11.21
C PHE A 53 -16.91 2.44 -11.43
N LEU A 54 -15.61 2.72 -11.30
CA LEU A 54 -15.04 4.05 -11.48
C LEU A 54 -15.26 4.59 -12.90
N ILE A 55 -15.16 3.76 -13.93
CA ILE A 55 -15.44 4.15 -15.32
C ILE A 55 -16.92 4.56 -15.50
N LYS A 56 -17.85 3.89 -14.81
CA LYS A 56 -19.28 4.23 -14.87
C LYS A 56 -19.62 5.54 -14.16
N GLU A 57 -18.98 5.80 -13.02
CA GLU A 57 -19.23 6.99 -12.20
C GLU A 57 -18.54 8.26 -12.75
N ASN A 58 -17.62 8.12 -13.72
CA ASN A 58 -16.93 9.26 -14.34
C ASN A 58 -17.46 9.52 -15.74
N SER A 59 -17.61 10.79 -16.12
CA SER A 59 -18.16 11.15 -17.44
C SER A 59 -17.10 11.53 -18.49
N GLY A 60 -15.88 11.84 -18.07
CA GLY A 60 -14.81 12.29 -18.97
C GLY A 60 -14.08 11.12 -19.65
N ASP A 61 -14.06 11.10 -20.98
CA ASP A 61 -13.44 10.00 -21.75
C ASP A 61 -11.94 9.81 -21.47
N MET A 62 -11.21 10.91 -21.24
CA MET A 62 -9.80 10.85 -20.85
C MET A 62 -9.61 10.23 -19.46
N THR A 63 -10.50 10.54 -18.51
CA THR A 63 -10.47 9.97 -17.15
C THR A 63 -10.79 8.49 -17.18
N LYS A 64 -11.80 8.07 -17.95
CA LYS A 64 -12.15 6.64 -18.13
C LYS A 64 -10.97 5.85 -18.70
N LYS A 65 -10.34 6.38 -19.75
CA LYS A 65 -9.18 5.74 -20.38
C LYS A 65 -7.99 5.63 -19.44
N ALA A 66 -7.73 6.65 -18.62
CA ALA A 66 -6.69 6.60 -17.60
C ALA A 66 -6.97 5.51 -16.56
N ILE A 67 -8.20 5.44 -16.03
CA ILE A 67 -8.61 4.39 -15.08
C ILE A 67 -8.44 3.01 -15.69
N GLU A 68 -8.88 2.83 -16.94
CA GLU A 68 -8.75 1.55 -17.66
C GLU A 68 -7.28 1.13 -17.80
N LEU A 69 -6.41 2.04 -18.23
CA LEU A 69 -4.99 1.75 -18.39
C LEU A 69 -4.31 1.43 -17.06
N ASP A 70 -4.51 2.25 -16.03
CA ASP A 70 -3.82 2.11 -14.75
C ASP A 70 -4.32 0.87 -13.98
N TRP A 71 -5.63 0.74 -13.77
CA TRP A 71 -6.18 -0.30 -12.90
C TRP A 71 -6.10 -1.69 -13.54
N HIS A 72 -6.26 -1.81 -14.87
CA HIS A 72 -6.06 -3.10 -15.53
C HIS A 72 -4.58 -3.50 -15.57
N SER A 73 -3.67 -2.55 -15.79
CA SER A 73 -2.23 -2.79 -15.71
C SER A 73 -1.84 -3.33 -14.33
N ASP A 74 -2.33 -2.71 -13.26
CA ASP A 74 -2.05 -3.14 -11.89
C ASP A 74 -2.62 -4.53 -11.60
N ALA A 75 -3.87 -4.79 -12.01
CA ALA A 75 -4.49 -6.10 -11.86
C ALA A 75 -3.71 -7.20 -12.60
N ASP A 76 -3.25 -6.93 -13.83
CA ASP A 76 -2.46 -7.86 -14.62
C ASP A 76 -1.06 -8.08 -14.06
N ALA A 77 -0.42 -7.04 -13.51
CA ALA A 77 0.87 -7.16 -12.83
C ALA A 77 0.76 -8.07 -11.59
N ILE A 78 -0.31 -7.90 -10.80
CA ILE A 78 -0.58 -8.76 -9.64
C ILE A 78 -0.88 -10.19 -10.09
N ASP A 79 -1.70 -10.39 -11.11
CA ASP A 79 -2.07 -11.72 -11.59
C ASP A 79 -0.83 -12.54 -12.02
N LYS A 80 0.08 -11.89 -12.76
CA LYS A 80 1.35 -12.47 -13.23
C LYS A 80 2.42 -12.65 -12.16
N SER A 81 2.27 -12.02 -10.99
CA SER A 81 3.24 -12.13 -9.90
C SER A 81 3.16 -13.49 -9.20
N ASP A 82 4.30 -14.07 -8.80
CA ASP A 82 4.32 -15.30 -8.00
C ASP A 82 3.83 -15.11 -6.55
N CYS A 83 3.91 -13.89 -6.03
CA CYS A 83 3.56 -13.53 -4.66
C CYS A 83 3.20 -12.04 -4.57
N LEU A 84 2.23 -11.70 -3.72
CA LEU A 84 1.86 -10.33 -3.40
C LEU A 84 1.95 -10.08 -1.89
N ILE A 85 2.59 -8.97 -1.51
CA ILE A 85 2.64 -8.47 -0.14
C ILE A 85 1.88 -7.14 -0.07
N ILE A 86 0.83 -7.08 0.72
CA ILE A 86 0.12 -5.82 1.00
C ILE A 86 0.74 -5.21 2.25
N ILE A 87 1.07 -3.92 2.19
CA ILE A 87 1.63 -3.16 3.32
C ILE A 87 0.72 -1.95 3.58
N GLY A 88 0.38 -1.72 4.85
CA GLY A 88 -0.44 -0.60 5.28
C GLY A 88 0.06 0.02 6.58
N VAL A 89 -0.45 1.21 6.89
CA VAL A 89 -0.09 1.95 8.10
C VAL A 89 -1.33 2.53 8.77
N LYS A 90 -1.34 2.61 10.11
CA LYS A 90 -2.35 3.39 10.85
C LYS A 90 -2.06 4.89 10.75
N GLY A 91 -2.18 5.45 9.54
CA GLY A 91 -1.77 6.83 9.24
C GLY A 91 -2.51 7.93 10.00
N ARG A 92 -3.68 7.62 10.59
CA ARG A 92 -4.46 8.55 11.42
C ARG A 92 -4.13 8.51 12.91
N LYS A 93 -3.07 7.81 13.31
CA LYS A 93 -2.55 7.79 14.67
C LYS A 93 -1.30 8.68 14.73
N PRO A 94 -1.43 9.97 15.08
CA PRO A 94 -0.29 10.88 15.08
C PRO A 94 0.67 10.53 16.22
N LEU A 95 1.94 10.90 16.05
CA LEU A 95 2.97 10.70 17.08
C LEU A 95 2.90 11.71 18.25
N GLY A 96 2.04 12.74 18.16
CA GLY A 96 1.88 13.74 19.22
C GLY A 96 2.90 14.88 19.20
N PHE A 97 3.79 14.94 18.20
CA PHE A 97 4.83 15.98 18.11
C PHE A 97 4.33 17.39 17.78
N ASN A 98 3.04 17.57 17.44
CA ASN A 98 2.47 18.87 17.06
C ASN A 98 3.30 19.62 15.98
N CYS A 99 3.92 18.87 15.06
CA CYS A 99 4.91 19.40 14.11
C CYS A 99 4.35 20.25 12.95
N GLY A 100 3.03 20.28 12.75
CA GLY A 100 2.41 21.00 11.64
C GLY A 100 2.50 20.32 10.26
N GLY A 101 3.30 19.26 10.10
CA GLY A 101 3.57 18.64 8.78
C GLY A 101 2.37 17.99 8.09
N CYS A 102 1.26 17.77 8.79
CA CYS A 102 -0.01 17.32 8.21
C CYS A 102 -0.95 18.47 7.81
N GLY A 103 -0.52 19.73 7.93
CA GLY A 103 -1.31 20.92 7.59
C GLY A 103 -2.17 21.49 8.72
N PHE A 104 -2.22 20.84 9.88
CA PHE A 104 -2.96 21.31 11.07
C PHE A 104 -2.02 21.95 12.10
N LYS A 105 -2.51 22.86 12.96
CA LYS A 105 -1.68 23.53 13.98
C LYS A 105 -1.17 22.58 15.06
N GLY A 106 -1.86 21.47 15.29
CA GLY A 106 -1.48 20.47 16.28
C GLY A 106 -2.16 19.12 16.04
N CYS A 107 -1.67 18.09 16.73
CA CYS A 107 -2.19 16.73 16.60
C CYS A 107 -3.65 16.62 17.07
N GLN A 108 -4.10 17.49 17.98
CA GLN A 108 -5.49 17.47 18.43
C GLN A 108 -6.46 17.99 17.38
N GLU A 109 -6.10 19.04 16.64
CA GLU A 109 -6.88 19.52 15.50
C GLU A 109 -6.95 18.45 14.40
N PHE A 110 -5.82 17.78 14.11
CA PHE A 110 -5.75 16.64 13.20
C PHE A 110 -6.67 15.47 13.59
N LEU A 111 -6.75 15.15 14.89
CA LEU A 111 -7.61 14.06 15.39
C LEU A 111 -9.10 14.43 15.29
N SER A 112 -9.44 15.69 15.52
CA SER A 112 -10.80 16.20 15.39
C SER A 112 -11.25 16.40 13.94
N ALA A 113 -10.33 16.40 12.97
CA ALA A 113 -10.67 16.59 11.57
C ALA A 113 -11.55 15.42 11.05
N ALA A 114 -12.67 15.78 10.44
CA ALA A 114 -13.53 14.85 9.72
C ALA A 114 -12.80 14.27 8.51
N ARG A 115 -13.16 13.03 8.13
CA ARG A 115 -12.66 12.42 6.91
C ARG A 115 -13.48 12.93 5.74
N PRO A 116 -12.86 13.28 4.59
CA PRO A 116 -13.61 13.50 3.37
C PRO A 116 -14.37 12.22 3.00
N GLU A 117 -15.65 12.35 2.66
CA GLU A 117 -16.39 11.28 2.01
C GLU A 117 -15.95 11.23 0.54
N THR A 118 -15.06 10.30 0.23
CA THR A 118 -14.50 10.17 -1.11
C THR A 118 -14.14 8.72 -1.42
N ILE A 119 -14.20 8.38 -2.70
CA ILE A 119 -13.73 7.12 -3.26
C ILE A 119 -12.19 7.08 -3.38
N PHE A 120 -11.54 8.25 -3.28
CA PHE A 120 -10.08 8.36 -3.26
C PHE A 120 -9.53 8.15 -1.85
N MET A 121 -8.21 8.24 -1.67
CA MET A 121 -7.58 8.01 -0.36
C MET A 121 -7.98 9.11 0.65
N PRO A 122 -8.78 8.80 1.69
CA PRO A 122 -9.36 9.82 2.56
C PRO A 122 -8.36 10.21 3.65
N GLY A 123 -7.72 11.37 3.49
CA GLY A 123 -6.89 11.98 4.52
C GLY A 123 -7.68 12.48 5.74
N PRO A 124 -7.04 13.22 6.65
CA PRO A 124 -5.61 13.53 6.66
C PRO A 124 -4.76 12.39 7.25
N PHE A 125 -3.47 12.36 6.91
CA PHE A 125 -2.50 11.41 7.46
C PHE A 125 -1.39 12.15 8.23
N CYS A 126 -0.89 11.53 9.29
CA CYS A 126 0.32 12.00 9.94
C CYS A 126 1.50 11.77 8.99
N ILE A 127 2.25 12.83 8.69
CA ILE A 127 3.38 12.77 7.75
C ILE A 127 4.41 11.70 8.13
N PHE A 128 4.71 11.56 9.42
CA PHE A 128 5.63 10.55 9.92
C PHE A 128 5.15 9.12 9.63
N LYS A 129 3.84 8.87 9.68
CA LYS A 129 3.30 7.55 9.37
C LYS A 129 3.35 7.22 7.87
N LEU A 130 3.22 8.22 7.00
CA LEU A 130 3.44 8.02 5.57
C LEU A 130 4.92 7.79 5.25
N LEU A 131 5.84 8.49 5.94
CA LEU A 131 7.28 8.25 5.83
C LEU A 131 7.65 6.84 6.31
N ASP A 132 7.13 6.42 7.46
CA ASP A 132 7.33 5.06 7.99
C ASP A 132 6.85 3.99 6.98
N LEU A 133 5.71 4.22 6.32
CA LEU A 133 5.20 3.33 5.26
C LEU A 133 6.17 3.26 4.08
N GLY A 134 6.66 4.41 3.59
CA GLY A 134 7.63 4.47 2.51
C GLY A 134 8.92 3.71 2.86
N ILE A 135 9.46 3.91 4.06
CA ILE A 135 10.65 3.22 4.55
C ILE A 135 10.45 1.70 4.60
N ALA A 136 9.28 1.25 5.07
CA ALA A 136 8.93 -0.17 5.12
C ALA A 136 8.86 -0.80 3.71
N ILE A 137 8.24 -0.09 2.75
CA ILE A 137 8.16 -0.51 1.35
C ILE A 137 9.56 -0.58 0.72
N SER A 138 10.40 0.44 0.92
CA SER A 138 11.77 0.43 0.40
C SER A 138 12.62 -0.69 1.00
N SER A 139 12.43 -1.00 2.29
CA SER A 139 13.10 -2.13 2.96
C SER A 139 12.66 -3.47 2.36
N ALA A 140 11.39 -3.60 1.99
CA ALA A 140 10.86 -4.79 1.32
C ALA A 140 11.49 -4.98 -0.07
N ALA A 141 11.47 -3.94 -0.92
CA ALA A 141 12.04 -3.98 -2.26
C ALA A 141 13.56 -4.24 -2.24
N LYS A 142 14.29 -3.65 -1.30
CA LYS A 142 15.72 -3.95 -1.10
C LYS A 142 15.96 -5.43 -0.77
N SER A 143 15.08 -6.03 0.03
CA SER A 143 15.21 -7.44 0.44
C SER A 143 14.90 -8.38 -0.73
N ALA A 144 13.85 -8.09 -1.50
CA ALA A 144 13.55 -8.81 -2.73
C ALA A 144 14.73 -8.75 -3.72
N SER A 145 15.27 -7.54 -3.95
CA SER A 145 16.44 -7.33 -4.81
C SER A 145 17.69 -8.07 -4.32
N THR A 146 17.92 -8.13 -3.00
CA THR A 146 19.06 -8.89 -2.42
C THR A 146 18.96 -10.39 -2.69
N LEU A 147 17.73 -10.90 -2.85
CA LEU A 147 17.44 -12.30 -3.23
C LEU A 147 17.32 -12.48 -4.75
N ASN A 148 17.61 -11.45 -5.55
CA ASN A 148 17.43 -11.41 -7.01
C ASN A 148 15.99 -11.71 -7.47
N ILE A 149 15.00 -11.37 -6.63
CA ILE A 149 13.58 -11.50 -6.98
C ILE A 149 13.15 -10.21 -7.69
N ASP A 150 12.66 -10.37 -8.93
CA ASP A 150 12.02 -9.26 -9.64
C ASP A 150 10.80 -8.78 -8.85
N ASN A 151 10.68 -7.46 -8.66
CA ASN A 151 9.66 -6.87 -7.82
C ASN A 151 9.19 -5.52 -8.35
N ARG A 152 7.93 -5.19 -8.02
CA ARG A 152 7.28 -3.92 -8.33
C ARG A 152 6.62 -3.39 -7.06
N ILE A 153 6.67 -2.08 -6.88
CA ILE A 153 6.00 -1.33 -5.82
C ILE A 153 4.82 -0.60 -6.45
#